data_AF-F5T4X5-F1
#
_entry.id   AF-F5T4X5-F1
#
_cell.length_a   1.000
_cell.length_b   1.000
_cell.length_c   1.000
_cell.angle_alpha   90.00
_cell.angle_beta   90.00
_cell.angle_gamma   90.00
#
_symmetry.space_group_name_H-M   'P 1'
#
loop_
_entity.id
_entity.type
_entity.pdbx_description
1 polymer ?
#
loop_
_entity_poly.entity_id
_entity_poly.type
_entity_poly.pdbx_seq_one_letter_code
_entity_poly.pdbx_strand_id
1 'polypeptide(L)'
;MKQNYLKNAIGHFKTITKHKLLVMRYCFSIGLYKQGLLHDLSKYSFTEFRTGILYYRGYKSPNGVERIETGTSEAWLHHKGRNKHHFEYWCDYDLENVHRMIGCRMPYRYVAEMFCDRIAASKNYLGEEYTDDRPYLYYEKMIGTPLIHEKTREELEFLLRLLKDKGQEEAFSYLRKEIKRRRKEKEFF
;
A
#
# COMPACT_ATOMS: atom_id res chain seq x y z
N MET A 1 -0.42 26.87 -18.16
CA MET A 1 0.76 26.09 -18.63
C MET A 1 0.27 24.92 -19.46
N LYS A 2 0.73 24.75 -20.71
CA LYS A 2 0.35 23.58 -21.52
C LYS A 2 0.82 22.30 -20.80
N GLN A 3 -0.11 21.37 -20.55
CA GLN A 3 0.22 20.06 -19.99
C GLN A 3 1.19 19.34 -20.94
N ASN A 4 2.36 18.98 -20.45
CA ASN A 4 3.32 18.17 -21.20
C ASN A 4 3.13 16.70 -20.81
N TYR A 5 2.24 16.02 -21.54
CA TYR A 5 1.89 14.62 -21.27
C TYR A 5 3.08 13.67 -21.35
N LEU A 6 4.06 13.94 -22.23
CA LEU A 6 5.28 13.14 -22.32
C LEU A 6 6.12 13.26 -21.05
N LYS A 7 6.33 14.48 -20.54
CA LYS A 7 7.02 14.70 -19.27
C LYS A 7 6.29 14.03 -18.11
N ASN A 8 4.96 14.11 -18.09
CA ASN A 8 4.14 13.45 -17.07
C ASN A 8 4.26 11.92 -17.15
N ALA A 9 4.22 11.34 -18.34
CA ALA A 9 4.38 9.90 -18.54
C ALA A 9 5.73 9.39 -18.04
N ILE A 10 6.82 10.08 -18.40
CA ILE A 10 8.17 9.73 -17.95
C ILE A 10 8.29 9.88 -16.42
N GLY A 11 7.79 10.98 -15.87
CA GLY A 11 7.78 11.23 -14.43
C GLY A 11 7.01 10.15 -13.68
N HIS A 12 5.76 9.89 -14.09
CA HIS A 12 4.90 8.89 -13.48
C HIS A 12 5.51 7.49 -13.55
N PHE A 13 6.01 7.08 -14.72
CA PHE A 13 6.68 5.79 -14.89
C PHE A 13 7.86 5.61 -13.94
N LYS A 14 8.72 6.63 -13.79
CA LYS A 14 9.83 6.61 -12.84
C LYS A 14 9.33 6.50 -11.40
N THR A 15 8.30 7.25 -11.03
CA THR A 15 7.74 7.24 -9.66
C THR A 15 7.17 5.87 -9.29
N ILE A 16 6.33 5.25 -10.14
CA ILE A 16 5.73 3.95 -9.86
C ILE A 16 6.77 2.82 -9.89
N THR A 17 7.77 2.92 -10.76
CA THR A 17 8.84 1.91 -10.86
C THR A 17 9.78 1.98 -9.67
N LYS A 18 10.17 3.19 -9.23
CA LYS A 18 10.97 3.37 -8.00
C LYS A 18 10.23 2.80 -6.78
N HIS A 19 8.94 3.09 -6.65
CA HIS A 19 8.08 2.53 -5.58
C HIS A 19 8.09 1.00 -5.61
N LYS A 20 7.77 0.42 -6.78
CA LYS A 20 7.73 -1.04 -6.96
C LYS A 20 9.04 -1.72 -6.60
N LEU A 21 10.18 -1.18 -7.06
CA LEU A 21 11.50 -1.75 -6.79
C LEU A 21 11.85 -1.70 -5.29
N LEU A 22 11.44 -0.63 -4.60
CA LEU A 22 11.66 -0.49 -3.16
C LEU A 22 10.80 -1.49 -2.36
N VAL A 23 9.52 -1.65 -2.70
CA VAL A 23 8.67 -2.67 -2.10
C VAL A 23 9.20 -4.08 -2.38
N MET A 24 9.68 -4.32 -3.60
CA MET A 24 10.30 -5.60 -3.97
C MET A 24 11.53 -5.89 -3.09
N ARG A 25 12.42 -4.91 -2.91
CA ARG A 25 13.59 -5.04 -2.01
C ARG A 25 13.15 -5.40 -0.59
N TYR A 26 12.15 -4.73 -0.06
CA TYR A 26 11.64 -5.00 1.29
C TYR A 26 11.00 -6.39 1.40
N CYS A 27 10.11 -6.74 0.48
CA CYS A 27 9.49 -8.06 0.44
C CYS A 27 10.54 -9.18 0.34
N PHE A 28 11.59 -9.00 -0.46
CA PHE A 28 12.66 -9.99 -0.61
C PHE A 28 13.44 -10.17 0.69
N SER A 29 13.72 -9.07 1.40
CA SER A 29 14.42 -9.11 2.70
C SER A 29 13.64 -9.83 3.80
N ILE A 30 12.33 -10.05 3.63
CA ILE A 30 11.47 -10.81 4.55
C ILE A 30 10.99 -12.16 3.98
N GLY A 31 11.50 -12.56 2.81
CA GLY A 31 11.19 -13.85 2.19
C GLY A 31 9.86 -13.90 1.43
N LEU A 32 9.24 -12.76 1.12
CA LEU A 32 8.00 -12.62 0.34
C LEU A 32 8.29 -12.33 -1.15
N TYR A 33 9.03 -13.22 -1.82
CA TYR A 33 9.46 -13.00 -3.22
C TYR A 33 8.29 -12.83 -4.20
N LYS A 34 7.22 -13.64 -4.07
CA LYS A 34 6.05 -13.53 -4.95
C LYS A 34 5.35 -12.18 -4.80
N GLN A 35 5.19 -11.69 -3.57
CA GLN A 35 4.60 -10.37 -3.31
C GLN A 35 5.45 -9.27 -3.95
N GLY A 36 6.76 -9.27 -3.70
CA GLY A 36 7.65 -8.25 -4.29
C GLY A 36 7.64 -8.21 -5.83
N LEU A 37 7.61 -9.38 -6.48
CA LEU A 37 7.55 -9.48 -7.94
C LEU A 37 6.22 -8.99 -8.50
N LEU A 38 5.10 -9.31 -7.85
CA LEU A 38 3.76 -9.02 -8.35
C LEU A 38 3.19 -7.67 -7.88
N HIS A 39 3.84 -7.05 -6.89
CA HIS A 39 3.40 -5.80 -6.30
C HIS A 39 3.16 -4.73 -7.38
N ASP A 40 1.96 -4.14 -7.36
CA ASP A 40 1.54 -2.99 -8.16
C ASP A 40 1.70 -3.14 -9.68
N LEU A 41 1.71 -4.37 -10.21
CA LEU A 41 1.81 -4.56 -11.66
C LEU A 41 0.62 -3.94 -12.43
N SER A 42 -0.53 -3.76 -11.77
CA SER A 42 -1.68 -3.10 -12.39
C SER A 42 -1.44 -1.61 -12.71
N LYS A 43 -0.45 -0.95 -12.07
CA LYS A 43 -0.10 0.46 -12.35
C LYS A 43 0.41 0.70 -13.77
N TYR A 44 0.85 -0.35 -14.44
CA TYR A 44 1.31 -0.32 -15.82
C TYR A 44 0.19 -0.60 -16.84
N SER A 45 -1.03 -0.91 -16.38
CA SER A 45 -2.20 -1.02 -17.24
C SER A 45 -2.62 0.34 -17.80
N PHE A 46 -3.30 0.35 -18.95
CA PHE A 46 -3.80 1.58 -19.56
C PHE A 46 -4.68 2.40 -18.61
N THR A 47 -5.61 1.73 -17.89
CA THR A 47 -6.54 2.36 -16.95
C THR A 47 -5.83 3.19 -15.88
N GLU A 48 -4.80 2.62 -15.25
CA GLU A 48 -4.07 3.32 -14.18
C GLU A 48 -3.02 4.29 -14.73
N PHE A 49 -2.27 3.88 -15.75
CA PHE A 49 -1.16 4.68 -16.28
C PHE A 49 -1.64 5.97 -16.96
N ARG A 50 -2.79 5.92 -17.66
CA ARG A 50 -3.40 7.11 -18.27
C ARG A 50 -3.77 8.16 -17.23
N THR A 51 -4.45 7.79 -16.14
CA THR A 51 -4.72 8.69 -15.01
C THR A 51 -3.43 9.23 -14.42
N GLY A 52 -2.43 8.36 -14.30
CA GLY A 52 -1.08 8.73 -13.89
C GLY A 52 -0.47 9.87 -14.70
N ILE A 53 -0.69 9.89 -16.02
CA ILE A 53 -0.25 10.95 -16.94
C ILE A 53 -1.07 12.23 -16.79
N LEU A 54 -2.41 12.12 -16.78
CA LEU A 54 -3.32 13.27 -16.76
C LEU A 54 -3.17 14.08 -15.47
N TYR A 55 -3.03 13.39 -14.34
CA TYR A 55 -3.06 13.99 -13.02
C TYR A 55 -1.70 13.99 -12.31
N TYR A 56 -0.60 13.76 -13.04
CA TYR A 56 0.74 13.81 -12.47
C TYR A 56 1.05 15.20 -11.87
N ARG A 57 1.55 15.24 -10.63
CA ARG A 57 2.04 16.45 -9.96
C ARG A 57 3.46 16.29 -9.38
N GLY A 58 3.98 15.06 -9.32
CA GLY A 58 5.32 14.74 -8.78
C GLY A 58 5.41 14.60 -7.26
N TYR A 59 4.61 15.34 -6.49
CA TYR A 59 4.66 15.35 -5.02
C TYR A 59 3.47 14.65 -4.34
N LYS A 60 2.44 14.24 -5.10
CA LYS A 60 1.26 13.53 -4.59
C LYS A 60 0.77 12.50 -5.59
N SER A 61 0.02 11.51 -5.09
CA SER A 61 -0.60 10.47 -5.92
C SER A 61 -1.56 11.07 -6.96
N PRO A 62 -1.45 10.70 -8.26
CA PRO A 62 -2.40 11.09 -9.30
C PRO A 62 -3.85 10.71 -8.96
N ASN A 63 -4.08 9.57 -8.31
CA ASN A 63 -5.41 9.12 -7.90
C ASN A 63 -6.08 10.10 -6.92
N GLY A 64 -5.28 10.72 -6.05
CA GLY A 64 -5.79 11.72 -5.10
C GLY A 64 -6.12 13.06 -5.79
N VAL A 65 -5.48 13.37 -6.92
CA VAL A 65 -5.82 14.55 -7.72
C VAL A 65 -7.08 14.28 -8.53
N GLU A 66 -7.17 13.13 -9.21
CA GLU A 66 -8.37 12.69 -9.94
C GLU A 66 -9.61 12.71 -9.03
N ARG A 67 -9.48 12.24 -7.78
CA ARG A 67 -10.56 12.26 -6.79
C ARG A 67 -11.05 13.66 -6.43
N ILE A 68 -10.14 14.62 -6.34
CA ILE A 68 -10.50 16.02 -6.06
C ILE A 68 -11.19 16.64 -7.28
N GLU A 69 -10.72 16.33 -8.49
CA GLU A 69 -11.23 16.95 -9.72
C GLU A 69 -12.54 16.30 -10.22
N THR A 70 -12.77 15.01 -9.96
CA THR A 70 -13.90 14.24 -10.53
C THR A 70 -14.83 13.61 -9.50
N GLY A 71 -14.49 13.66 -8.21
CA GLY A 71 -15.23 13.00 -7.14
C GLY A 71 -14.93 11.50 -6.98
N THR A 72 -14.21 10.88 -7.91
CA THR A 72 -13.80 9.46 -7.83
C THR A 72 -12.40 9.26 -8.41
N SER A 73 -11.86 8.06 -8.32
CA SER A 73 -10.65 7.72 -9.06
C SER A 73 -10.78 6.35 -9.69
N GLU A 74 -10.98 6.32 -11.01
CA GLU A 74 -11.11 5.08 -11.79
C GLU A 74 -9.83 4.24 -11.66
N ALA A 75 -8.67 4.90 -11.68
CA ALA A 75 -7.39 4.25 -11.45
C ALA A 75 -7.34 3.62 -10.06
N TRP A 76 -7.79 4.31 -9.00
CA TRP A 76 -7.84 3.73 -7.66
C TRP A 76 -8.79 2.55 -7.55
N LEU A 77 -9.99 2.63 -8.15
CA LEU A 77 -10.95 1.52 -8.17
C LEU A 77 -10.35 0.28 -8.85
N HIS A 78 -9.69 0.46 -9.99
CA HIS A 78 -9.00 -0.60 -10.71
C HIS A 78 -7.83 -1.19 -9.90
N HIS A 79 -7.06 -0.33 -9.25
CA HIS A 79 -5.86 -0.64 -8.48
C HIS A 79 -6.15 -1.44 -7.22
N LYS A 80 -7.04 -0.92 -6.35
CA LYS A 80 -7.43 -1.59 -5.11
C LYS A 80 -8.10 -2.95 -5.39
N GLY A 81 -8.78 -3.10 -6.54
CA GLY A 81 -9.42 -4.34 -6.96
C GLY A 81 -8.47 -5.41 -7.53
N ARG A 82 -7.17 -5.12 -7.71
CA ARG A 82 -6.17 -6.06 -8.26
C ARG A 82 -5.00 -6.31 -7.32
N ASN A 83 -4.72 -5.37 -6.41
CA ASN A 83 -3.60 -5.47 -5.48
C ASN A 83 -4.09 -5.81 -4.07
N LYS A 84 -3.91 -7.07 -3.70
CA LYS A 84 -4.42 -7.66 -2.45
C LYS A 84 -3.78 -7.11 -1.17
N HIS A 85 -2.71 -6.32 -1.26
CA HIS A 85 -2.17 -5.65 -0.07
C HIS A 85 -2.96 -4.40 0.33
N HIS A 86 -3.87 -3.90 -0.52
CA HIS A 86 -4.82 -2.88 -0.08
C HIS A 86 -5.96 -3.52 0.70
N PHE A 87 -6.22 -3.03 1.91
CA PHE A 87 -7.30 -3.56 2.75
C PHE A 87 -8.67 -3.37 2.10
N GLU A 88 -8.83 -2.37 1.22
CA GLU A 88 -10.06 -2.16 0.47
C GLU A 88 -10.36 -3.27 -0.54
N TYR A 89 -9.38 -4.10 -0.91
CA TYR A 89 -9.62 -5.35 -1.66
C TYR A 89 -10.44 -6.34 -0.83
N TRP A 90 -10.25 -6.33 0.49
CA TRP A 90 -10.83 -7.25 1.44
C TRP A 90 -12.02 -6.62 2.16
N CYS A 91 -12.83 -5.82 1.46
CA CYS A 91 -14.09 -5.32 2.01
C CYS A 91 -15.26 -6.07 1.37
N ASP A 92 -16.25 -6.44 2.16
CA ASP A 92 -17.47 -7.09 1.71
C ASP A 92 -18.69 -6.53 2.47
N TYR A 93 -19.88 -6.93 2.07
CA TYR A 93 -21.12 -6.55 2.76
C TYR A 93 -21.18 -7.11 4.17
N ASP A 94 -21.62 -6.26 5.09
CA ASP A 94 -21.92 -6.65 6.45
C ASP A 94 -23.19 -7.53 6.45
N LEU A 95 -23.08 -8.74 7.00
CA LEU A 95 -24.18 -9.71 7.04
C LEU A 95 -25.28 -9.29 8.03
N GLU A 96 -24.95 -8.48 9.03
CA GLU A 96 -25.91 -7.94 9.99
C GLU A 96 -26.53 -6.63 9.50
N ASN A 97 -25.82 -5.90 8.64
CA ASN A 97 -26.30 -4.66 8.03
C ASN A 97 -25.90 -4.54 6.57
N VAL A 98 -26.73 -5.07 5.67
CA VAL A 98 -26.49 -5.11 4.22
C VAL A 98 -26.28 -3.73 3.55
N HIS A 99 -26.61 -2.62 4.23
CA HIS A 99 -26.35 -1.27 3.75
C HIS A 99 -24.92 -0.79 4.02
N ARG A 100 -24.07 -1.63 4.61
CA ARG A 100 -22.70 -1.30 5.01
C ARG A 100 -21.70 -2.28 4.40
N MET A 101 -20.52 -1.76 4.06
CA MET A 101 -19.33 -2.59 3.80
C MET A 101 -18.39 -2.57 5.01
N ILE A 102 -17.82 -3.73 5.31
CA ILE A 102 -16.86 -3.95 6.40
C ILE A 102 -15.60 -4.64 5.89
N GLY A 103 -14.50 -4.47 6.60
CA GLY A 103 -13.25 -5.15 6.32
C GLY A 103 -13.27 -6.61 6.78
N CYS A 104 -12.86 -7.49 5.89
CA CYS A 104 -12.60 -8.92 6.12
C CYS A 104 -11.13 -9.14 6.50
N ARG A 105 -10.86 -10.23 7.22
CA ARG A 105 -9.51 -10.56 7.67
C ARG A 105 -8.57 -10.80 6.48
N MET A 106 -7.43 -10.10 6.46
CA MET A 106 -6.40 -10.23 5.41
C MET A 106 -5.36 -11.31 5.74
N PRO A 107 -5.02 -12.22 4.81
CA PRO A 107 -3.90 -13.13 5.01
C PRO A 107 -2.62 -12.36 5.34
N TYR A 108 -1.85 -12.83 6.31
CA TYR A 108 -0.75 -12.08 6.91
C TYR A 108 0.33 -11.67 5.89
N ARG A 109 0.54 -12.45 4.82
CA ARG A 109 1.45 -12.06 3.73
C ARG A 109 1.08 -10.73 3.08
N TYR A 110 -0.21 -10.40 3.00
CA TYR A 110 -0.70 -9.15 2.44
C TYR A 110 -0.67 -8.01 3.44
N VAL A 111 -0.80 -8.30 4.74
CA VAL A 111 -0.54 -7.32 5.81
C VAL A 111 0.92 -6.90 5.81
N ALA A 112 1.84 -7.86 5.68
CA ALA A 112 3.26 -7.62 5.56
C ALA A 112 3.63 -6.85 4.27
N GLU A 113 3.03 -7.21 3.14
CA GLU A 113 3.20 -6.46 1.88
C GLU A 113 2.69 -5.01 2.03
N MET A 114 1.53 -4.81 2.66
CA MET A 114 0.96 -3.48 2.93
C MET A 114 1.86 -2.63 3.83
N PHE A 115 2.49 -3.25 4.83
CA PHE A 115 3.48 -2.57 5.67
C PHE A 115 4.68 -2.11 4.85
N CYS A 116 5.26 -2.98 4.01
CA CYS A 116 6.36 -2.62 3.11
C CYS A 116 5.97 -1.53 2.10
N ASP A 117 4.75 -1.60 1.55
CA ASP A 117 4.18 -0.60 0.65
C ASP A 117 4.15 0.80 1.31
N ARG A 118 3.66 0.90 2.54
CA ARG A 118 3.56 2.18 3.26
C ARG A 118 4.93 2.81 3.53
N ILE A 119 5.94 2.01 3.87
CA ILE A 119 7.32 2.50 4.01
C ILE A 119 7.82 3.03 2.68
N ALA A 120 7.67 2.25 1.60
CA ALA A 120 8.16 2.62 0.29
C ALA A 120 7.46 3.88 -0.26
N ALA A 121 6.14 3.98 -0.12
CA ALA A 121 5.37 5.15 -0.51
C ALA A 121 5.82 6.39 0.26
N SER A 122 6.00 6.27 1.58
CA SER A 122 6.49 7.37 2.42
C SER A 122 7.87 7.84 1.98
N LYS A 123 8.82 6.92 1.76
CA LYS A 123 10.16 7.26 1.23
C LYS A 123 10.11 7.88 -0.16
N ASN A 124 9.19 7.42 -1.01
CA ASN A 124 9.10 7.91 -2.38
C ASN A 124 8.62 9.36 -2.46
N TYR A 125 7.67 9.76 -1.61
CA TYR A 125 7.11 11.12 -1.60
C TYR A 125 7.83 12.10 -0.67
N LEU A 126 8.37 11.64 0.46
CA LEU A 126 9.04 12.53 1.42
C LEU A 126 10.53 12.71 1.15
N GLY A 127 11.17 11.76 0.46
CA GLY A 127 12.61 11.85 0.16
C GLY A 127 13.44 11.96 1.44
N GLU A 128 14.16 13.08 1.57
CA GLU A 128 15.02 13.38 2.72
C GLU A 128 14.22 13.65 4.01
N GLU A 129 12.96 14.06 3.91
CA GLU A 129 12.06 14.33 5.04
C GLU A 129 11.45 13.05 5.65
N TYR A 130 11.85 11.88 5.16
CA TYR A 130 11.37 10.59 5.65
C TYR A 130 11.92 10.28 7.04
N THR A 131 11.02 9.86 7.92
CA THR A 131 11.29 9.32 9.24
C THR A 131 10.45 8.05 9.45
N ASP A 132 10.86 7.15 10.35
CA ASP A 132 10.21 5.84 10.53
C ASP A 132 8.81 5.93 11.16
N ASP A 133 8.40 7.09 11.67
CA ASP A 133 7.05 7.38 12.14
C ASP A 133 6.05 7.73 11.01
N ARG A 134 6.54 8.13 9.83
CA ARG A 134 5.68 8.62 8.72
C ARG A 134 4.64 7.60 8.25
N PRO A 135 4.97 6.30 8.10
CA PRO A 135 3.97 5.28 7.77
C PRO A 135 2.85 5.18 8.81
N TYR A 136 3.19 5.32 10.10
CA TYR A 136 2.21 5.31 11.19
C TYR A 136 1.34 6.57 11.17
N LEU A 137 1.91 7.77 11.02
CA LEU A 137 1.14 9.03 10.91
C LEU A 137 0.19 9.05 9.72
N TYR A 138 0.57 8.42 8.60
CA TYR A 138 -0.32 8.25 7.47
C TYR A 138 -1.48 7.29 7.78
N TYR A 139 -1.20 6.21 8.52
CA TYR A 139 -2.22 5.26 8.97
C TYR A 139 -3.18 5.84 10.02
N GLU A 140 -2.70 6.71 10.91
CA GLU A 140 -3.46 7.25 12.04
C GLU A 140 -4.79 7.91 11.62
N LYS A 141 -4.82 8.51 10.42
CA LYS A 141 -6.02 9.11 9.81
C LYS A 141 -7.14 8.11 9.50
N MET A 142 -6.82 6.82 9.47
CA MET A 142 -7.75 5.72 9.19
C MET A 142 -8.17 4.97 10.45
N ILE A 143 -7.67 5.33 11.63
CA ILE A 143 -8.07 4.70 12.89
C ILE A 143 -9.58 4.81 13.04
N GLY A 144 -10.22 3.70 13.45
CA GLY A 144 -11.67 3.62 13.59
C GLY A 144 -12.43 3.26 12.30
N THR A 145 -11.77 3.21 11.14
CA THR A 145 -12.44 2.81 9.89
C THR A 145 -13.02 1.40 10.00
N PRO A 146 -14.28 1.17 9.59
CA PRO A 146 -14.85 -0.18 9.57
C PRO A 146 -14.31 -1.04 8.43
N LEU A 147 -13.54 -0.46 7.51
CA LEU A 147 -13.00 -1.12 6.33
C LEU A 147 -11.77 -1.99 6.61
N ILE A 148 -11.31 -2.06 7.86
CA ILE A 148 -10.19 -2.92 8.26
C ILE A 148 -10.67 -3.82 9.39
N HIS A 149 -10.64 -5.14 9.15
CA HIS A 149 -10.92 -6.17 10.14
C HIS A 149 -10.04 -5.99 11.39
N GLU A 150 -10.60 -6.19 12.58
CA GLU A 150 -9.92 -5.99 13.86
C GLU A 150 -8.55 -6.66 13.93
N LYS A 151 -8.48 -7.97 13.62
CA LYS A 151 -7.19 -8.67 13.65
C LYS A 151 -6.15 -8.14 12.66
N THR A 152 -6.57 -7.75 11.46
CA THR A 152 -5.69 -7.13 10.46
C THR A 152 -5.21 -5.76 10.93
N ARG A 153 -6.07 -5.03 11.63
CA ARG A 153 -5.74 -3.74 12.25
C ARG A 153 -4.65 -3.92 13.30
N GLU A 154 -4.83 -4.84 14.23
CA GLU A 154 -3.84 -5.14 15.27
C GLU A 154 -2.47 -5.48 14.67
N GLU A 155 -2.44 -6.37 13.67
CA GLU A 155 -1.22 -6.80 13.00
C GLU A 155 -0.52 -5.64 12.28
N LEU A 156 -1.27 -4.81 11.55
CA LEU A 156 -0.73 -3.64 10.87
C LEU A 156 -0.22 -2.58 11.86
N GLU A 157 -1.03 -2.25 12.88
CA GLU A 157 -0.69 -1.25 13.89
C GLU A 157 0.56 -1.67 14.68
N PHE A 158 0.65 -2.95 15.06
CA PHE A 158 1.84 -3.48 15.72
C PHE A 158 3.10 -3.25 14.89
N LEU A 159 3.08 -3.58 13.59
CA LEU A 159 4.23 -3.38 12.70
C LEU A 159 4.60 -1.91 12.53
N LEU A 160 3.59 -1.04 12.36
CA LEU A 160 3.82 0.40 12.20
C LEU A 160 4.36 1.06 13.48
N ARG A 161 3.88 0.65 14.65
CA ARG A 161 4.43 1.09 15.95
C ARG A 161 5.83 0.54 16.18
N LEU A 162 6.07 -0.73 15.86
CA LEU A 162 7.41 -1.32 15.96
C LEU A 162 8.42 -0.57 15.09
N LEU A 163 8.05 -0.22 13.85
CA LEU A 163 8.87 0.63 12.98
C LEU A 163 9.12 2.00 13.62
N LYS A 164 8.07 2.68 14.08
CA LYS A 164 8.16 4.00 14.70
C LYS A 164 9.07 4.01 15.93
N ASP A 165 8.95 3.01 16.80
CA ASP A 165 9.54 3.02 18.14
C ASP A 165 10.92 2.35 18.18
N LYS A 166 11.18 1.39 17.27
CA LYS A 166 12.42 0.58 17.26
C LYS A 166 13.19 0.67 15.95
N GLY A 167 12.63 1.28 14.92
CA GLY A 167 13.29 1.45 13.63
C GLY A 167 13.16 0.26 12.67
N GLN A 168 13.64 0.48 11.45
CA GLN A 168 13.48 -0.46 10.34
C GLN A 168 14.15 -1.82 10.58
N GLU A 169 15.32 -1.88 11.22
CA GLU A 169 16.07 -3.15 11.38
C GLU A 169 15.30 -4.15 12.26
N GLU A 170 14.79 -3.69 13.39
CA GLU A 170 14.03 -4.43 14.38
C GLU A 170 12.69 -4.88 13.81
N ALA A 171 11.98 -3.97 13.12
CA ALA A 171 10.73 -4.27 12.46
C ALA A 171 10.89 -5.38 11.41
N PHE A 172 11.94 -5.30 10.58
CA PHE A 172 12.20 -6.31 9.55
C PHE A 172 12.73 -7.62 10.14
N SER A 173 13.47 -7.57 11.25
CA SER A 173 13.91 -8.76 11.99
C SER A 173 12.73 -9.54 12.58
N TYR A 174 11.78 -8.84 13.22
CA TYR A 174 10.52 -9.42 13.66
C TYR A 174 9.75 -10.03 12.47
N LEU A 175 9.57 -9.24 11.40
CA LEU A 175 8.75 -9.65 10.26
C LEU A 175 9.33 -10.90 9.56
N ARG A 176 10.66 -11.01 9.42
CA ARG A 176 11.33 -12.23 8.92
C ARG A 176 10.95 -13.47 9.73
N LYS A 177 11.03 -13.39 11.06
CA LYS A 177 10.71 -14.51 11.97
C LYS A 177 9.24 -14.88 11.88
N GLU A 178 8.37 -13.88 11.88
CA GLU A 178 6.92 -14.06 11.87
C GLU A 178 6.41 -14.64 10.54
N ILE A 179 6.94 -14.16 9.40
CA ILE A 179 6.64 -14.73 8.08
C ILE A 179 7.07 -16.21 8.02
N LYS A 180 8.24 -16.56 8.54
CA LYS A 180 8.71 -17.95 8.58
C LYS A 180 7.80 -18.83 9.43
N ARG A 181 7.40 -18.36 10.62
CA ARG A 181 6.51 -19.06 11.56
C ARG A 181 5.13 -19.31 10.93
N ARG A 182 4.44 -18.25 10.51
CA ARG A 182 3.08 -18.35 9.93
C ARG A 182 3.03 -19.18 8.65
N ARG A 183 4.06 -19.10 7.80
CA ARG A 183 4.15 -19.95 6.61
C ARG A 183 4.25 -21.43 6.97
N LYS A 184 5.07 -21.78 7.98
CA LYS A 184 5.23 -23.17 8.45
C LYS A 184 3.92 -23.69 9.06
N GLU A 185 3.28 -22.89 9.88
CA GLU A 185 2.05 -23.25 10.63
C GLU A 185 0.77 -23.09 9.81
N LYS A 186 0.86 -22.49 8.61
CA LYS A 186 -0.28 -22.08 7.78
C LYS A 186 -1.27 -21.17 8.54
N GLU A 187 -0.78 -20.41 9.51
CA GLU A 187 -1.60 -19.54 10.36
C GLU A 187 -2.02 -18.27 9.59
N PHE A 188 -3.16 -18.37 8.91
CA PHE A 188 -3.76 -17.30 8.12
C PHE A 188 -2.75 -16.60 7.17
N PHE A 189 -1.91 -17.40 6.52
CA PHE A 189 -0.79 -16.94 5.68
C PHE A 189 -1.16 -16.76 4.21
#